data_AF-A0A2E1GRW7-F1
#
_entry.id   AF-A0A2E1GRW7-F1
#
_cell.length_a   1.000
_cell.length_b   1.000
_cell.length_c   1.000
_cell.angle_alpha   90.00
_cell.angle_beta   90.00
_cell.angle_gamma   90.00
#
_symmetry.space_group_name_H-M   'P 1'
#
loop_
_entity.id
_entity.type
_entity.pdbx_description
1 polymer ?
#
loop_
_entity_poly.entity_id
_entity_poly.type
_entity_poly.pdbx_seq_one_letter_code
_entity_poly.pdbx_strand_id
1 'polypeptide(L)'
;MFNDEFVSAVNVINNSSGIGTISDINGDFTITVKVDDELIFSSIQYKIKSVKIKIENILDKELLVKLDRKVNFLEEVVVSPEDKRKFLELKNEEFKRYVYERDKSSKLDNEIMNRGKLQDGLNFSNIYKFLTKNLKNEEKNEIDKLFSNILPKIFEKEFFIYELGINNNEVVDFLNFLDTEDFDKNILEKESKFYLIDFLIEKSSNYKSKKNNYD
;
A
#
# COMPACT_ATOMS: atom_id res chain seq x y z
N MET A 1 -6.33 0.36 -31.14
CA MET A 1 -6.38 1.77 -31.58
C MET A 1 -5.21 2.46 -30.87
N PHE A 2 -4.13 2.76 -31.59
CA PHE A 2 -2.96 3.41 -30.97
C PHE A 2 -3.28 4.91 -30.89
N ASN A 3 -3.36 5.45 -29.68
CA ASN A 3 -3.45 6.90 -29.47
C ASN A 3 -2.09 7.48 -29.85
N ASP A 4 -2.00 8.19 -30.98
CA ASP A 4 -0.82 8.96 -31.34
C ASP A 4 -0.79 10.21 -30.43
N GLU A 5 -0.35 10.03 -29.18
CA GLU A 5 -0.12 11.12 -28.22
C GLU A 5 1.24 11.76 -28.50
N PHE A 6 1.26 13.09 -28.60
CA PHE A 6 2.49 13.87 -28.62
C PHE A 6 3.27 13.66 -27.31
N VAL A 7 4.60 13.51 -27.42
CA VAL A 7 5.44 13.11 -26.29
C VAL A 7 6.31 14.28 -25.81
N SER A 8 6.00 14.79 -24.62
CA SER A 8 6.74 15.89 -24.00
C SER A 8 7.88 15.42 -23.10
N ALA A 9 8.81 16.35 -22.80
CA ALA A 9 9.93 16.15 -21.87
C ALA A 9 10.84 14.95 -22.23
N VAL A 10 11.09 14.74 -23.52
CA VAL A 10 12.06 13.75 -24.02
C VAL A 10 13.41 14.42 -24.18
N ASN A 11 14.45 13.84 -23.56
CA ASN A 11 15.83 14.24 -23.81
C ASN A 11 16.26 13.76 -25.20
N VAL A 12 16.70 14.71 -26.02
CA VAL A 12 17.24 14.46 -27.37
C VAL A 12 18.70 14.86 -27.36
N ILE A 13 19.60 13.90 -27.58
CA ILE A 13 21.05 14.11 -27.52
C ILE A 13 21.66 13.69 -28.85
N ASN A 14 22.46 14.56 -29.45
CA ASN A 14 23.34 14.19 -30.54
C ASN A 14 24.61 13.57 -29.96
N ASN A 15 24.76 12.25 -30.09
CA ASN A 15 25.87 11.49 -29.53
C ASN A 15 27.23 11.87 -30.16
N SER A 16 27.24 12.32 -31.42
CA SER A 16 28.46 12.71 -32.13
C SER A 16 29.00 14.07 -31.68
N SER A 17 28.11 15.04 -31.41
CA SER A 17 28.50 16.41 -31.05
C SER A 17 28.38 16.71 -29.55
N GLY A 18 27.71 15.86 -28.78
CA GLY A 18 27.43 16.06 -27.35
C GLY A 18 26.39 17.14 -27.05
N ILE A 19 25.74 17.70 -28.08
CA ILE A 19 24.71 18.73 -27.93
C ILE A 19 23.37 18.07 -27.64
N GLY A 20 22.60 18.62 -26.70
CA GLY A 20 21.29 18.09 -26.32
C GLY A 20 20.22 19.17 -26.20
N THR A 21 18.97 18.73 -26.32
CA THR A 21 17.77 19.54 -26.12
C THR A 21 16.66 18.68 -25.48
N ILE A 22 15.53 19.29 -25.16
CA ILE A 22 14.36 18.62 -24.58
C ILE A 22 13.14 18.95 -25.43
N SER A 23 12.26 17.97 -25.67
CA SER A 23 10.98 18.22 -26.35
C SER A 23 10.01 19.03 -25.49
N ASP A 24 9.26 19.91 -26.14
CA ASP A 24 8.26 20.75 -25.48
C ASP A 24 6.95 20.01 -25.18
N ILE A 25 5.92 20.73 -24.72
CA ILE A 25 4.61 20.13 -24.37
C ILE A 25 3.88 19.51 -25.57
N ASN A 26 4.19 19.95 -26.80
CA ASN A 26 3.61 19.46 -28.04
C ASN A 26 4.49 18.37 -28.69
N GLY A 27 5.61 18.01 -28.05
CA GLY A 27 6.56 17.02 -28.54
C GLY A 27 7.55 17.54 -29.58
N ASP A 28 7.55 18.86 -29.83
CA ASP A 28 8.46 19.49 -30.78
C ASP A 28 9.85 19.70 -30.14
N PHE A 29 10.90 19.60 -30.95
CA PHE A 29 12.27 19.85 -30.53
C PHE A 29 13.10 20.45 -31.67
N THR A 30 14.17 21.16 -31.32
CA THR A 30 15.12 21.70 -32.31
C THR A 30 16.53 21.37 -31.87
N ILE A 31 17.29 20.73 -32.77
CA ILE A 31 18.67 20.32 -32.52
C ILE A 31 19.50 20.41 -33.80
N THR A 32 20.75 20.84 -33.67
CA THR A 32 21.69 20.89 -34.80
C THR A 32 22.31 19.52 -35.04
N VAL A 33 22.30 19.07 -36.29
CA VAL A 33 22.81 17.76 -36.72
C VAL A 33 23.58 17.85 -38.04
N LYS A 34 24.43 16.86 -38.29
CA LYS A 34 25.10 16.60 -39.56
C LYS A 34 24.68 15.23 -40.11
N VAL A 35 24.95 15.02 -41.40
CA VAL A 35 24.79 13.68 -42.01
C VAL A 35 25.64 12.68 -41.22
N ASP A 36 25.11 11.49 -41.00
CA ASP A 36 25.71 10.40 -40.20
C ASP A 36 25.78 10.64 -38.68
N ASP A 37 25.25 11.75 -38.16
CA ASP A 37 25.09 11.91 -36.71
C ASP A 37 24.07 10.92 -36.15
N GLU A 38 24.26 10.56 -34.88
CA GLU A 38 23.37 9.67 -34.15
C GLU A 38 22.63 10.47 -33.07
N LEU A 39 21.30 10.51 -33.17
CA LEU A 39 20.44 11.10 -32.16
C LEU A 39 19.89 10.02 -31.22
N ILE A 40 20.06 10.25 -29.93
CA ILE A 40 19.55 9.41 -28.85
C ILE A 40 18.37 10.14 -28.20
N PHE A 41 17.22 9.47 -28.20
CA PHE A 41 15.99 9.91 -27.56
C PHE A 41 15.80 9.10 -26.28
N SER A 42 15.69 9.78 -25.14
CA SER A 42 15.57 9.16 -23.83
C SER A 42 14.54 9.87 -22.95
N SER A 43 13.76 9.10 -22.21
CA SER A 43 12.77 9.59 -21.25
C SER A 43 12.52 8.53 -20.19
N ILE A 44 11.90 8.91 -19.06
CA ILE A 44 11.53 7.99 -17.98
C ILE A 44 10.47 6.99 -18.47
N GLN A 45 9.52 7.45 -19.28
CA GLN A 45 8.31 6.70 -19.65
C GLN A 45 8.45 5.90 -20.96
N TYR A 46 9.54 6.07 -21.70
CA TYR A 46 9.74 5.50 -23.04
C TYR A 46 11.07 4.76 -23.11
N LYS A 47 11.14 3.75 -24.00
CA LYS A 47 12.39 3.05 -24.28
C LYS A 47 13.35 4.00 -24.99
N ILE A 48 14.64 3.90 -24.65
CA ILE A 48 15.69 4.64 -25.35
C ILE A 48 15.68 4.23 -26.82
N LYS A 49 15.68 5.22 -27.71
CA LYS A 49 15.71 5.01 -29.15
C LYS A 49 16.86 5.78 -29.76
N SER A 50 17.63 5.11 -30.61
CA SER A 50 18.68 5.74 -31.42
C SER A 50 18.23 5.86 -32.88
N VAL A 51 18.48 7.01 -33.49
CA VAL A 51 18.17 7.31 -34.88
C VAL A 51 19.40 7.92 -35.54
N LYS A 52 19.89 7.30 -36.62
CA LYS A 52 20.95 7.86 -37.45
C LYS A 52 20.37 8.84 -38.48
N ILE A 53 20.96 10.03 -38.57
CA ILE A 53 20.53 11.10 -39.48
C ILE A 53 20.96 10.78 -40.91
N LYS A 54 19.98 10.73 -41.80
CA LYS A 54 20.18 10.61 -43.25
C LYS A 54 20.09 11.97 -43.92
N ILE A 55 20.61 12.05 -45.15
CA ILE A 55 20.53 13.27 -45.98
C ILE A 55 19.08 13.72 -46.18
N GLU A 56 18.15 12.79 -46.36
CA GLU A 56 16.71 13.05 -46.52
C GLU A 56 16.14 13.86 -45.33
N ASN A 57 16.52 13.52 -44.09
CA ASN A 57 16.04 14.21 -42.89
C ASN A 57 16.51 15.66 -42.81
N ILE A 58 17.66 15.98 -43.43
CA ILE A 58 18.21 17.33 -43.48
C ILE A 58 17.54 18.14 -44.60
N LEU A 59 17.23 17.49 -45.73
CA LEU A 59 16.54 18.11 -46.85
C LEU A 59 15.10 18.48 -46.50
N ASP A 60 14.39 17.57 -45.83
CA ASP A 60 13.00 17.75 -45.42
C ASP A 60 12.87 18.68 -44.21
N LYS A 61 13.98 18.93 -43.49
CA LYS A 61 14.07 19.71 -42.23
C LYS A 61 13.15 19.23 -41.12
N GLU A 62 12.51 18.08 -41.29
CA GLU A 62 11.59 17.47 -40.35
C GLU A 62 12.01 16.03 -40.08
N LEU A 63 11.90 15.61 -38.81
CA LEU A 63 12.20 14.26 -38.38
C LEU A 63 11.12 13.79 -37.40
N LEU A 64 10.22 12.93 -37.87
CA LEU A 64 9.22 12.30 -37.02
C LEU A 64 9.77 11.03 -36.37
N VAL A 65 9.82 11.00 -35.04
CA VAL A 65 10.32 9.85 -34.26
C VAL A 65 9.21 9.28 -33.39
N LYS A 66 8.84 8.02 -33.65
CA LYS A 66 7.90 7.28 -32.80
C LYS A 66 8.65 6.58 -31.66
N LEU A 67 8.19 6.78 -30.42
CA LEU A 67 8.77 6.18 -29.23
C LEU A 67 7.87 5.09 -28.67
N ASP A 68 8.47 3.97 -28.28
CA ASP A 68 7.75 2.88 -27.63
C ASP A 68 7.70 3.13 -26.12
N ARG A 69 6.51 3.04 -25.52
CA ARG A 69 6.37 3.18 -24.06
C ARG A 69 7.22 2.11 -23.37
N LYS A 70 7.94 2.53 -22.34
CA LYS A 70 8.63 1.64 -21.42
C LYS A 70 7.57 1.02 -20.51
N VAL A 71 7.03 -0.11 -20.95
CA VAL A 71 6.18 -0.94 -20.09
C VAL A 71 7.12 -1.59 -19.08
N ASN A 72 7.15 -1.06 -17.87
CA ASN A 72 7.74 -1.76 -16.75
C ASN A 72 6.74 -2.85 -16.37
N PHE A 73 7.00 -4.09 -16.76
CA PHE A 73 6.43 -5.20 -16.01
C PHE A 73 7.04 -5.08 -14.62
N LEU A 74 6.20 -4.90 -13.60
CA LEU A 74 6.65 -5.14 -12.24
C LEU A 74 7.12 -6.60 -12.25
N GLU A 75 8.41 -6.85 -12.04
CA GLU A 75 8.82 -8.17 -11.60
C GLU A 75 7.94 -8.51 -10.42
N GLU A 76 7.36 -9.71 -10.42
CA GLU A 76 6.67 -10.20 -9.24
C GLU A 76 7.71 -10.20 -8.11
N VAL A 77 7.63 -9.18 -7.24
CA VAL A 77 8.49 -9.10 -6.09
C VAL A 77 8.08 -10.26 -5.21
N VAL A 78 8.89 -11.31 -5.18
CA VAL A 78 8.80 -12.33 -4.13
C VAL A 78 9.23 -11.63 -2.86
N VAL A 79 8.26 -11.03 -2.18
CA VAL A 79 8.53 -10.22 -1.01
C VAL A 79 8.95 -11.16 0.11
N SER A 80 10.24 -11.16 0.40
CA SER A 80 10.75 -11.75 1.62
C SER A 80 10.12 -11.02 2.83
N PRO A 81 9.94 -11.68 3.99
CA PRO A 81 9.37 -11.03 5.17
C PRO A 81 10.13 -9.76 5.60
N GLU A 82 11.44 -9.67 5.34
CA GLU A 82 12.27 -8.53 5.72
C GLU A 82 11.99 -7.25 4.91
N ASP A 83 11.72 -7.37 3.61
CA ASP A 83 11.47 -6.21 2.73
C ASP A 83 10.16 -5.47 3.08
N LYS A 84 9.16 -6.22 3.56
CA LYS A 84 7.88 -5.66 4.03
C LYS A 84 8.05 -4.74 5.23
N ARG A 85 8.89 -5.13 6.21
CA ARG A 85 9.14 -4.32 7.40
C ARG A 85 9.80 -3.00 7.03
N LYS A 86 10.82 -3.04 6.18
CA LYS A 86 11.55 -1.85 5.75
C LYS A 86 10.68 -0.85 4.96
N PHE A 87 9.76 -1.36 4.14
CA PHE A 87 8.76 -0.52 3.46
C PHE A 87 7.75 0.11 4.43
N LEU A 88 7.28 -0.66 5.42
CA LEU A 88 6.38 -0.18 6.47
C LEU A 88 7.00 0.95 7.29
N GLU A 89 8.29 0.80 7.64
CA GLU A 89 9.09 1.77 8.40
C GLU A 89 9.29 3.08 7.62
N LEU A 90 9.60 3.02 6.32
CA LEU A 90 9.76 4.21 5.47
C LEU A 90 8.43 4.98 5.27
N LYS A 91 7.32 4.27 5.11
CA LYS A 91 5.99 4.89 4.98
C LYS A 91 5.57 5.58 6.27
N ASN A 92 5.81 4.93 7.41
CA ASN A 92 5.65 5.46 8.76
C ASN A 92 6.24 6.87 8.93
N GLU A 93 7.46 7.07 8.41
CA GLU A 93 8.17 8.34 8.53
C GLU A 93 7.61 9.45 7.63
N GLU A 94 7.11 9.11 6.44
CA GLU A 94 6.43 10.09 5.56
C GLU A 94 5.12 10.58 6.17
N PHE A 95 4.33 9.69 6.78
CA PHE A 95 3.03 10.03 7.38
C PHE A 95 3.14 10.90 8.64
N LYS A 96 4.29 10.91 9.31
CA LYS A 96 4.54 11.82 10.46
C LYS A 96 4.68 13.30 10.06
N ARG A 97 4.88 13.63 8.79
CA ARG A 97 5.07 15.03 8.33
C ARG A 97 3.79 15.76 7.95
N TYR A 98 2.67 15.07 7.79
CA TYR A 98 1.40 15.71 7.43
C TYR A 98 0.46 15.77 8.64
N VAL A 99 0.27 16.98 9.18
CA VAL A 99 -0.81 17.27 10.13
C VAL A 99 -2.04 17.64 9.29
N TYR A 100 -2.94 16.68 9.07
CA TYR A 100 -4.22 16.95 8.41
C TYR A 100 -5.20 17.54 9.43
N GLU A 101 -5.60 18.80 9.23
CA GLU A 101 -6.77 19.36 9.89
C GLU A 101 -8.02 18.65 9.36
N ARG A 102 -8.77 18.01 10.26
CA ARG A 102 -9.89 17.12 9.95
C ARG A 102 -11.13 17.90 9.49
N ASP A 103 -11.59 17.66 8.27
CA ASP A 103 -12.93 18.03 7.83
C ASP A 103 -13.92 16.86 8.04
N LYS A 104 -15.12 17.15 8.53
CA LYS A 104 -16.04 16.21 9.23
C LYS A 104 -17.04 15.47 8.33
N SER A 105 -16.80 15.38 7.02
CA SER A 105 -17.78 14.75 6.10
C SER A 105 -17.09 13.91 5.02
N SER A 106 -16.65 12.70 5.34
CA SER A 106 -16.27 11.67 4.35
C SER A 106 -16.40 10.27 4.95
N LYS A 107 -16.80 9.32 4.09
CA LYS A 107 -17.17 7.92 4.37
C LYS A 107 -16.19 7.24 5.33
N LEU A 108 -16.71 6.33 6.18
CA LEU A 108 -16.00 5.48 7.15
C LEU A 108 -14.53 5.26 6.73
N ASP A 109 -13.67 6.15 7.22
CA ASP A 109 -12.25 6.06 7.02
C ASP A 109 -11.76 5.07 8.07
N ASN A 110 -10.93 4.10 7.69
CA ASN A 110 -10.33 3.16 8.63
C ASN A 110 -9.41 3.95 9.57
N GLU A 111 -9.97 4.54 10.62
CA GLU A 111 -9.25 5.35 11.61
C GLU A 111 -8.10 4.56 12.25
N ILE A 112 -8.16 3.23 12.18
CA ILE A 112 -7.09 2.33 12.58
C ILE A 112 -5.77 2.61 11.82
N MET A 113 -5.83 2.88 10.50
CA MET A 113 -4.62 3.17 9.71
C MET A 113 -4.02 4.53 10.07
N ASN A 114 -4.84 5.52 10.42
CA ASN A 114 -4.38 6.86 10.80
C ASN A 114 -3.87 6.96 12.25
N ARG A 115 -4.15 5.98 13.10
CA ARG A 115 -3.69 5.98 14.50
C ARG A 115 -2.27 5.44 14.70
N GLY A 116 -1.50 5.12 13.65
CA GLY A 116 -0.08 4.73 13.75
C GLY A 116 0.24 3.55 14.70
N LYS A 117 -0.79 2.86 15.18
CA LYS A 117 -0.76 1.98 16.35
C LYS A 117 -0.58 0.50 16.01
N LEU A 118 -0.80 0.13 14.74
CA LEU A 118 -0.64 -1.25 14.26
C LEU A 118 0.46 -1.40 13.22
N GLN A 119 1.32 -0.39 13.08
CA GLN A 119 2.15 -0.23 11.89
C GLN A 119 3.37 -1.15 11.85
N ASP A 120 3.61 -2.02 12.86
CA ASP A 120 4.89 -2.77 12.94
C ASP A 120 4.86 -4.22 13.49
N GLY A 121 3.82 -5.05 13.29
CA GLY A 121 4.06 -6.48 13.60
C GLY A 121 2.95 -7.53 13.61
N LEU A 122 1.68 -7.17 13.47
CA LEU A 122 0.62 -8.18 13.60
C LEU A 122 0.43 -8.94 12.27
N ASN A 123 0.81 -10.22 12.24
CA ASN A 123 0.66 -11.08 11.06
C ASN A 123 -0.79 -11.58 10.90
N PHE A 124 -1.71 -10.67 10.59
CA PHE A 124 -3.15 -10.92 10.43
C PHE A 124 -3.50 -12.07 9.48
N SER A 125 -2.62 -12.40 8.52
CA SER A 125 -2.84 -13.54 7.63
C SER A 125 -2.72 -14.88 8.36
N ASN A 126 -1.81 -14.99 9.33
CA ASN A 126 -1.65 -16.19 10.16
C ASN A 126 -2.75 -16.30 11.21
N ILE A 127 -3.13 -15.16 11.82
CA ILE A 127 -4.26 -14.99 12.74
C ILE A 127 -5.54 -15.53 12.10
N TYR A 128 -5.84 -15.04 10.89
CA TYR A 128 -7.00 -15.42 10.11
C TYR A 128 -7.01 -16.92 9.74
N LYS A 129 -5.87 -17.43 9.26
CA LYS A 129 -5.72 -18.83 8.88
C LYS A 129 -5.86 -19.76 10.08
N PHE A 130 -5.41 -19.33 11.26
CA PHE A 130 -5.57 -20.07 12.51
C PHE A 130 -7.04 -20.06 12.95
N LEU A 131 -7.69 -18.90 13.03
CA LEU A 131 -9.11 -18.77 13.41
C LEU A 131 -10.02 -19.62 12.51
N THR A 132 -9.89 -19.47 11.20
CA THR A 132 -10.72 -20.20 10.23
C THR A 132 -10.44 -21.71 10.20
N LYS A 133 -9.21 -22.15 10.50
CA LYS A 133 -8.88 -23.58 10.59
C LYS A 133 -9.49 -24.21 11.84
N ASN A 134 -9.41 -23.54 13.00
CA ASN A 134 -9.97 -24.07 14.24
C ASN A 134 -11.51 -24.05 14.19
N LEU A 135 -12.13 -23.01 13.60
CA LEU A 135 -13.58 -22.95 13.41
C LEU A 135 -14.18 -24.04 12.50
N LYS A 136 -13.38 -24.60 11.57
CA LYS A 136 -13.83 -25.70 10.70
C LYS A 136 -13.82 -27.06 11.40
N ASN A 137 -13.16 -27.17 12.54
CA ASN A 137 -12.90 -28.43 13.23
C ASN A 137 -13.72 -28.61 14.53
N GLU A 138 -14.47 -27.60 14.97
CA GLU A 138 -15.09 -27.62 16.31
C GLU A 138 -16.63 -27.59 16.25
N GLU A 139 -17.24 -28.41 17.11
CA GLU A 139 -18.68 -28.45 17.34
C GLU A 139 -19.16 -27.15 18.01
N LYS A 140 -20.47 -26.87 17.86
CA LYS A 140 -21.15 -25.61 18.24
C LYS A 140 -20.79 -25.00 19.62
N ASN A 141 -20.30 -25.80 20.58
CA ASN A 141 -20.07 -25.42 21.97
C ASN A 141 -18.67 -24.83 22.25
N GLU A 142 -17.69 -24.92 21.32
CA GLU A 142 -16.34 -24.32 21.51
C GLU A 142 -16.20 -22.92 20.90
N ILE A 143 -17.16 -22.51 20.06
CA ILE A 143 -17.30 -21.13 19.56
C ILE A 143 -17.51 -20.14 20.70
N ASP A 144 -18.17 -20.56 21.78
CA ASP A 144 -18.43 -19.74 22.96
C ASP A 144 -17.15 -19.42 23.76
N LYS A 145 -15.99 -19.97 23.37
CA LYS A 145 -14.68 -19.63 23.96
C LYS A 145 -13.66 -19.18 22.93
N LEU A 146 -14.12 -18.75 21.76
CA LEU A 146 -13.26 -18.35 20.66
C LEU A 146 -12.25 -17.29 21.10
N PHE A 147 -12.70 -16.30 21.87
CA PHE A 147 -11.86 -15.18 22.25
C PHE A 147 -10.90 -15.51 23.38
N SER A 148 -11.37 -16.13 24.48
CA SER A 148 -10.50 -16.54 25.59
C SER A 148 -9.46 -17.59 25.19
N ASN A 149 -9.77 -18.48 24.25
CA ASN A 149 -8.85 -19.55 23.86
C ASN A 149 -7.96 -19.20 22.67
N ILE A 150 -8.43 -18.38 21.72
CA ILE A 150 -7.74 -18.16 20.46
C ILE A 150 -7.02 -16.81 20.42
N LEU A 151 -7.60 -15.72 20.93
CA LEU A 151 -6.94 -14.41 20.87
C LEU A 151 -5.61 -14.36 21.62
N PRO A 152 -5.43 -14.99 22.80
CA PRO A 152 -4.12 -15.03 23.47
C PRO A 152 -3.03 -15.79 22.71
N LYS A 153 -3.41 -16.69 21.80
CA LYS A 153 -2.46 -17.43 20.94
C LYS A 153 -2.01 -16.61 19.72
N ILE A 154 -2.65 -15.47 19.52
CA ILE A 154 -2.63 -14.69 18.29
C ILE A 154 -2.07 -13.30 18.54
N PHE A 155 -2.51 -12.67 19.62
CA PHE A 155 -2.10 -11.35 20.05
C PHE A 155 -1.26 -11.48 21.32
N GLU A 156 -0.12 -10.80 21.34
CA GLU A 156 0.67 -10.66 22.56
C GLU A 156 -0.13 -9.87 23.61
N LYS A 157 0.18 -10.06 24.88
CA LYS A 157 -0.55 -9.44 25.98
C LYS A 157 -0.51 -7.91 25.90
N GLU A 158 0.61 -7.40 25.40
CA GLU A 158 0.93 -6.01 25.11
C GLU A 158 -0.10 -5.35 24.19
N PHE A 159 -0.66 -6.10 23.22
CA PHE A 159 -1.72 -5.60 22.35
C PHE A 159 -2.97 -5.22 23.16
N PHE A 160 -3.42 -6.09 24.06
CA PHE A 160 -4.59 -5.80 24.88
C PHE A 160 -4.33 -4.64 25.85
N ILE A 161 -3.11 -4.53 26.37
CA ILE A 161 -2.77 -3.51 27.34
C ILE A 161 -2.58 -2.14 26.70
N TYR A 162 -1.74 -2.04 25.66
CA TYR A 162 -1.35 -0.76 25.10
C TYR A 162 -2.26 -0.32 23.95
N GLU A 163 -2.75 -1.26 23.13
CA GLU A 163 -3.60 -0.92 21.99
C GLU A 163 -5.07 -0.83 22.37
N LEU A 164 -5.58 -1.84 23.07
CA LEU A 164 -6.96 -1.82 23.56
C LEU A 164 -7.09 -1.08 24.89
N GLY A 165 -5.98 -0.75 25.58
CA GLY A 165 -6.00 0.00 26.84
C GLY A 165 -6.66 -0.75 28.00
N ILE A 166 -6.63 -2.09 27.99
CA ILE A 166 -7.18 -2.94 29.05
C ILE A 166 -6.13 -3.09 30.14
N ASN A 167 -6.51 -3.03 31.43
CA ASN A 167 -5.51 -3.20 32.47
C ASN A 167 -4.93 -4.62 32.45
N ASN A 168 -3.66 -4.75 32.83
CA ASN A 168 -2.90 -6.01 32.77
C ASN A 168 -3.61 -7.19 33.48
N ASN A 169 -4.24 -6.91 34.61
CA ASN A 169 -5.01 -7.87 35.41
C ASN A 169 -6.40 -8.18 34.83
N GLU A 170 -6.90 -7.38 33.89
CA GLU A 170 -8.27 -7.49 33.34
C GLU A 170 -8.30 -8.13 31.95
N VAL A 171 -7.14 -8.42 31.36
CA VAL A 171 -7.07 -9.01 30.02
C VAL A 171 -7.87 -10.31 29.94
N VAL A 172 -7.78 -11.17 30.96
CA VAL A 172 -8.52 -12.44 31.01
C VAL A 172 -10.04 -12.18 31.10
N ASP A 173 -10.45 -11.24 31.94
CA ASP A 173 -11.87 -10.90 32.13
C ASP A 173 -12.47 -10.27 30.88
N PHE A 174 -11.71 -9.42 30.19
CA PHE A 174 -12.11 -8.86 28.90
C PHE A 174 -12.32 -9.94 27.85
N LEU A 175 -11.44 -10.93 27.77
CA LEU A 175 -11.57 -12.03 26.82
C LEU A 175 -12.78 -12.91 27.11
N ASN A 176 -13.03 -13.21 28.40
CA ASN A 176 -14.24 -13.93 28.82
C ASN A 176 -15.51 -13.11 28.53
N PHE A 177 -15.44 -11.79 28.62
CA PHE A 177 -16.54 -10.91 28.23
C PHE A 177 -16.83 -11.00 26.73
N LEU A 178 -15.80 -10.99 25.88
CA LEU A 178 -15.98 -11.13 24.43
C LEU A 178 -16.68 -12.45 24.05
N ASP A 179 -16.39 -13.51 24.78
CA ASP A 179 -17.02 -14.83 24.61
C ASP A 179 -18.51 -14.85 24.93
N THR A 180 -18.99 -13.91 25.74
CA THR A 180 -20.43 -13.76 26.04
C THR A 180 -21.17 -12.87 25.05
N GLU A 181 -20.46 -12.18 24.16
CA GLU A 181 -21.02 -11.21 23.24
C GLU A 181 -21.25 -11.85 21.87
N ASP A 182 -22.36 -11.50 21.20
CA ASP A 182 -22.65 -11.99 19.86
C ASP A 182 -21.54 -11.57 18.89
N PHE A 183 -20.92 -12.56 18.26
CA PHE A 183 -19.86 -12.37 17.29
C PHE A 183 -20.27 -12.88 15.91
N ASP A 184 -20.31 -11.95 14.94
CA ASP A 184 -20.53 -12.32 13.55
C ASP A 184 -19.27 -12.99 12.99
N LYS A 185 -19.39 -14.30 12.74
CA LYS A 185 -18.31 -15.13 12.18
C LYS A 185 -17.85 -14.64 10.80
N ASN A 186 -18.66 -13.87 10.08
CA ASN A 186 -18.29 -13.28 8.79
C ASN A 186 -17.17 -12.23 8.94
N ILE A 187 -16.97 -11.68 10.16
CA ILE A 187 -15.83 -10.81 10.48
C ILE A 187 -14.51 -11.59 10.34
N LEU A 188 -14.55 -12.91 10.45
CA LEU A 188 -13.43 -13.81 10.20
C LEU A 188 -13.37 -14.27 8.75
N GLU A 189 -13.88 -13.49 7.78
CA GLU A 189 -13.66 -13.70 6.35
C GLU A 189 -12.48 -12.89 5.78
N LYS A 190 -11.81 -13.41 4.73
CA LYS A 190 -10.43 -13.03 4.32
C LYS A 190 -10.35 -11.57 3.87
N GLU A 191 -11.49 -11.04 3.45
CA GLU A 191 -11.71 -9.67 2.98
C GLU A 191 -11.97 -8.71 4.16
N SER A 192 -12.19 -9.25 5.37
CA SER A 192 -12.67 -8.51 6.54
C SER A 192 -11.62 -8.30 7.64
N LYS A 193 -10.32 -8.34 7.30
CA LYS A 193 -9.21 -8.32 8.28
C LYS A 193 -9.21 -7.10 9.23
N PHE A 194 -9.72 -5.96 8.78
CA PHE A 194 -9.81 -4.74 9.59
C PHE A 194 -11.00 -4.76 10.55
N TYR A 195 -12.09 -5.45 10.17
CA TYR A 195 -13.31 -5.52 10.97
C TYR A 195 -13.12 -6.25 12.30
N LEU A 196 -12.21 -7.23 12.39
CA LEU A 196 -11.91 -7.87 13.68
C LEU A 196 -11.26 -6.88 14.66
N ILE A 197 -10.36 -6.02 14.19
CA ILE A 197 -9.75 -5.02 15.05
C ILE A 197 -10.76 -3.94 15.44
N ASP A 198 -11.56 -3.45 14.49
CA ASP A 198 -12.64 -2.50 14.79
C ASP A 198 -13.58 -3.07 15.86
N PHE A 199 -13.97 -4.35 15.70
CA PHE A 199 -14.77 -5.07 16.67
C PHE A 199 -14.10 -5.12 18.06
N LEU A 200 -12.81 -5.47 18.14
CA LEU A 200 -12.09 -5.53 19.42
C LEU A 200 -11.96 -4.16 20.09
N ILE A 201 -11.74 -3.09 19.30
CA ILE A 201 -11.68 -1.71 19.80
C ILE A 201 -13.05 -1.28 20.33
N GLU A 202 -14.12 -1.53 19.58
CA GLU A 202 -15.49 -1.23 19.98
C GLU A 202 -15.84 -1.95 21.29
N LYS A 203 -15.60 -3.26 21.34
CA LYS A 203 -15.88 -4.07 22.53
C LYS A 203 -15.02 -3.68 23.72
N SER A 204 -13.75 -3.29 23.52
CA SER A 204 -12.90 -2.78 24.61
C SER A 204 -13.44 -1.49 25.21
N SER A 205 -14.00 -0.60 24.37
CA SER A 205 -14.62 0.64 24.82
C SER A 205 -15.92 0.36 25.59
N ASN A 206 -16.73 -0.59 25.11
CA ASN A 206 -17.94 -1.04 25.79
C ASN A 206 -17.64 -1.70 27.14
N TYR A 207 -16.63 -2.56 27.21
CA TYR A 207 -16.19 -3.21 28.45
C TYR A 207 -15.80 -2.19 29.52
N LYS A 208 -14.99 -1.19 29.16
CA LYS A 208 -14.60 -0.09 30.06
C LYS A 208 -15.79 0.77 30.49
N SER A 209 -16.73 1.02 29.57
CA SER A 209 -17.91 1.84 29.84
C SER A 209 -18.92 1.14 30.74
N LYS A 210 -19.13 -0.17 30.55
CA LYS A 210 -19.96 -1.00 31.45
C LYS A 210 -19.36 -0.99 32.86
N LYS A 211 -18.03 -1.04 33.00
CA LYS A 211 -17.35 -0.97 34.30
C LYS A 211 -17.56 0.36 35.04
N ASN A 212 -17.44 1.49 34.35
CA ASN A 212 -17.66 2.82 34.95
C ASN A 212 -19.12 3.09 35.39
N ASN A 213 -20.07 2.21 35.09
CA ASN A 213 -21.46 2.33 35.54
C ASN A 213 -21.78 1.44 36.77
N TYR A 214 -20.79 0.68 37.29
CA TYR A 214 -20.94 -0.16 38.49
C TYR A 214 -19.95 0.20 39.62
N ASP A 215 -19.15 1.25 39.45
CA ASP A 215 -18.35 1.92 40.50
C ASP A 215 -19.01 3.26 40.89
#